data_AF-A0A835V4V0-F1
#
_entry.id   AF-A0A835V4V0-F1
#
_cell.length_a   1.000
_cell.length_b   1.000
_cell.length_c   1.000
_cell.angle_alpha   90.00
_cell.angle_beta   90.00
_cell.angle_gamma   90.00
#
_symmetry.space_group_name_H-M   'P 1'
#
loop_
_entity.id
_entity.type
_entity.pdbx_description
1 polymer ?
#
loop_
_entity_poly.entity_id
_entity_poly.type
_entity_poly.pdbx_seq_one_letter_code
_entity_poly.pdbx_strand_id
1 'polypeptide(L)'
;MALSSYEEACRVDPDIETFDAGLHQRTSRVISNLAVNGQLRSLSFEVLREVTGNLLEMNQDVVRIILDCKKDIWRNPELFDLVEAYFENSLHTLDFCTALEKCLMNARDSQLIVHLALKSFEEEDAVLPSAEDDDKSTETKGRLSTREP
;
A
#
# COMPACT_ATOMS: atom_id res chain seq x y z
N MET A 1 -6.63 -24.72 -30.69
CA MET A 1 -7.28 -24.03 -31.83
C MET A 1 -7.43 -22.53 -31.59
N ALA A 2 -7.93 -22.07 -30.43
CA ALA A 2 -8.01 -20.63 -30.14
C ALA A 2 -6.63 -19.94 -30.01
N LEU A 3 -5.69 -20.54 -29.28
CA LEU A 3 -4.33 -19.99 -29.10
C LEU A 3 -3.56 -19.85 -30.42
N SER A 4 -3.59 -20.87 -31.28
CA SER A 4 -2.94 -20.80 -32.60
C SER A 4 -3.56 -19.73 -33.51
N SER A 5 -4.86 -19.45 -33.35
CA SER A 5 -5.53 -18.38 -34.10
C SER A 5 -5.17 -16.99 -33.59
N TYR A 6 -4.98 -16.84 -32.28
CA TYR A 6 -4.56 -15.59 -31.66
C TYR A 6 -3.09 -15.27 -31.99
N GLU A 7 -2.20 -16.26 -31.88
CA GLU A 7 -0.79 -16.11 -32.26
C GLU A 7 -0.63 -15.70 -33.73
N GLU A 8 -1.48 -16.25 -34.62
CA GLU A 8 -1.48 -15.83 -36.02
C GLU A 8 -2.04 -14.42 -36.20
N ALA A 9 -3.05 -14.01 -35.41
CA ALA A 9 -3.54 -12.64 -35.40
C ALA A 9 -2.45 -11.64 -34.98
N CYS A 10 -1.64 -11.96 -33.95
CA CYS A 10 -0.48 -11.16 -33.56
C CYS A 10 0.58 -11.04 -34.68
N ARG A 11 0.70 -12.04 -35.56
CA ARG A 11 1.64 -11.94 -36.71
C ARG A 11 1.13 -11.06 -37.84
N VAL A 12 -0.19 -10.94 -37.96
CA VAL A 12 -0.83 -10.24 -39.07
C VAL A 12 -1.17 -8.79 -38.72
N ASP A 13 -1.52 -8.52 -37.47
CA ASP A 13 -1.97 -7.21 -37.00
C ASP A 13 -0.94 -6.59 -36.03
N PRO A 14 -0.24 -5.51 -36.44
CA PRO A 14 0.76 -4.83 -35.61
C PRO A 14 0.21 -4.25 -34.30
N ASP A 15 -1.07 -3.85 -34.26
CA ASP A 15 -1.66 -3.27 -33.05
C ASP A 15 -1.93 -4.37 -32.02
N ILE A 16 -2.37 -5.54 -32.48
CA ILE A 16 -2.55 -6.73 -31.63
C ILE A 16 -1.19 -7.25 -31.12
N GLU A 17 -0.17 -7.26 -31.97
CA GLU A 17 1.20 -7.62 -31.58
C GLU A 17 1.75 -6.72 -30.49
N THR A 18 1.63 -5.40 -30.68
CA THR A 18 2.11 -4.40 -29.72
C THR A 18 1.38 -4.54 -28.38
N PHE A 19 0.06 -4.76 -28.42
CA PHE A 19 -0.73 -5.01 -27.22
C PHE A 19 -0.29 -6.29 -26.49
N ASP A 20 -0.13 -7.42 -27.21
CA ASP A 20 0.31 -8.69 -26.65
C ASP A 20 1.71 -8.60 -26.04
N ALA A 21 2.66 -7.98 -26.75
CA ALA A 21 4.01 -7.76 -26.24
C ALA A 21 4.00 -6.93 -24.95
N GLY A 22 3.20 -5.85 -24.90
CA GLY A 22 3.02 -5.03 -23.72
C GLY A 22 2.34 -5.77 -22.56
N LEU A 23 1.34 -6.61 -22.86
CA LEU A 23 0.69 -7.47 -21.87
C LEU A 23 1.68 -8.48 -21.29
N HIS A 24 2.38 -9.21 -22.16
CA HIS A 24 3.34 -10.24 -21.77
C HIS A 24 4.49 -9.67 -20.93
N GLN A 25 5.04 -8.53 -21.34
CA GLN A 25 6.10 -7.84 -20.59
C GLN A 25 5.63 -7.46 -19.19
N ARG A 26 4.45 -6.82 -19.07
CA ARG A 26 3.89 -6.39 -17.78
C ARG A 26 3.58 -7.57 -16.88
N THR A 27 2.92 -8.60 -17.41
CA THR A 27 2.59 -9.82 -16.66
C THR A 27 3.85 -10.53 -16.17
N SER A 28 4.85 -10.69 -17.03
CA SER A 28 6.13 -11.33 -16.66
C SER A 28 6.87 -10.56 -15.57
N ARG A 29 6.82 -9.22 -15.63
CA ARG A 29 7.39 -8.36 -14.59
C ARG A 29 6.71 -8.57 -13.24
N VAL A 30 5.37 -8.55 -13.22
CA VAL A 30 4.58 -8.82 -12.00
C VAL A 30 4.89 -10.21 -11.43
N ILE A 31 4.88 -11.24 -12.26
CA ILE A 31 5.16 -12.62 -11.81
C ILE A 31 6.57 -12.72 -11.23
N SER A 32 7.56 -12.13 -11.89
CA SER A 32 8.95 -12.13 -11.40
C SER A 32 9.06 -11.47 -10.04
N ASN A 33 8.40 -10.32 -9.84
CA ASN A 33 8.45 -9.58 -8.59
C ASN A 33 7.69 -10.29 -7.46
N LEU A 34 6.60 -10.99 -7.78
CA LEU A 34 5.91 -11.87 -6.83
C LEU A 34 6.75 -13.10 -6.46
N ALA A 35 7.44 -13.71 -7.43
CA ALA A 35 8.26 -14.90 -7.22
C ALA A 35 9.50 -14.63 -6.35
N VAL A 36 10.14 -13.46 -6.52
CA VAL A 36 11.27 -13.02 -5.67
C VAL A 36 10.84 -12.86 -4.20
N ASN A 37 9.58 -12.51 -3.96
CA ASN A 37 9.01 -12.38 -2.61
C ASN A 37 8.48 -13.71 -2.02
N GLY A 38 8.59 -14.84 -2.74
CA GLY A 38 8.11 -16.16 -2.28
C GLY A 38 8.77 -16.68 -0.99
N GLN A 39 9.81 -16.01 -0.48
CA GLN A 39 10.48 -16.30 0.79
C GLN A 39 10.10 -15.35 1.95
N LEU A 40 9.21 -14.37 1.72
CA LEU A 40 8.72 -13.45 2.76
C LEU A 40 7.21 -13.58 2.95
N ARG A 41 6.76 -13.64 4.21
CA ARG A 41 5.33 -13.72 4.61
C ARG A 41 4.50 -12.46 4.27
N SER A 42 5.07 -11.47 3.59
CA SER A 42 4.39 -10.23 3.23
C SER A 42 4.94 -9.64 1.94
N LEU A 43 4.04 -9.08 1.12
CA LEU A 43 4.42 -8.29 -0.05
C LEU A 43 5.01 -6.94 0.39
N SER A 44 6.06 -6.47 -0.30
CA SER A 44 6.56 -5.12 -0.09
C SER A 44 5.60 -4.08 -0.67
N PHE A 45 5.60 -2.86 -0.12
CA PHE A 45 4.83 -1.75 -0.68
C PHE A 45 5.21 -1.41 -2.12
N GLU A 46 6.48 -1.64 -2.49
CA GLU A 46 6.96 -1.42 -3.84
C GLU A 46 6.30 -2.39 -4.84
N VAL A 47 6.26 -3.69 -4.51
CA VAL A 47 5.58 -4.68 -5.34
C VAL A 47 4.08 -4.42 -5.39
N LEU A 48 3.47 -4.04 -4.27
CA LEU A 48 2.04 -3.71 -4.25
C LEU A 48 1.73 -2.49 -5.14
N ARG A 49 2.54 -1.43 -5.06
CA ARG A 49 2.41 -0.24 -5.92
C ARG A 49 2.57 -0.57 -7.39
N GLU A 50 3.53 -1.42 -7.71
CA GLU A 50 3.78 -1.82 -9.09
C GLU A 50 2.62 -2.67 -9.64
N VAL A 51 2.13 -3.64 -8.89
CA VAL A 51 1.01 -4.50 -9.30
C VAL A 51 -0.25 -3.67 -9.54
N THR A 52 -0.59 -2.76 -8.62
CA THR A 52 -1.77 -1.91 -8.77
C THR A 52 -1.61 -0.90 -9.92
N GLY A 53 -0.39 -0.37 -10.13
CA GLY A 53 -0.07 0.48 -11.28
C GLY A 53 -0.22 -0.25 -12.62
N ASN A 54 0.37 -1.45 -12.74
CA ASN A 54 0.28 -2.26 -13.97
C ASN A 54 -1.17 -2.62 -14.31
N LEU A 55 -1.96 -2.96 -13.28
CA LEU A 55 -3.37 -3.25 -13.47
C LEU A 55 -4.13 -2.03 -14.00
N LEU A 56 -3.87 -0.83 -13.46
CA LEU A 56 -4.49 0.40 -13.93
C LEU A 56 -4.14 0.69 -15.40
N GLU A 57 -2.87 0.55 -15.77
CA GLU A 57 -2.42 0.72 -17.15
C GLU A 57 -3.09 -0.29 -18.10
N MET A 58 -3.13 -1.57 -17.73
CA MET A 58 -3.83 -2.59 -18.50
C MET A 58 -5.32 -2.26 -18.67
N ASN A 59 -5.97 -1.81 -17.60
CA ASN A 59 -7.38 -1.46 -17.67
C ASN A 59 -7.65 -0.28 -18.60
N GLN A 60 -6.74 0.71 -18.65
CA GLN A 60 -6.83 1.82 -19.59
C GLN A 60 -6.67 1.35 -21.04
N ASP A 61 -5.74 0.45 -21.32
CA ASP A 61 -5.52 -0.10 -22.66
C ASP A 61 -6.75 -0.88 -23.15
N VAL A 62 -7.30 -1.75 -22.29
CA VAL A 62 -8.49 -2.55 -22.63
C VAL A 62 -9.72 -1.67 -22.85
N VAL A 63 -9.94 -0.65 -22.02
CA VAL A 63 -11.06 0.30 -22.22
C VAL A 63 -10.93 1.03 -23.55
N ARG A 64 -9.71 1.39 -23.96
CA ARG A 64 -9.46 2.02 -25.27
C ARG A 64 -9.88 1.10 -26.41
N ILE A 65 -9.44 -0.16 -26.38
CA ILE A 65 -9.81 -1.18 -27.38
C ILE A 65 -11.32 -1.38 -27.41
N ILE A 66 -11.98 -1.46 -26.25
CA ILE A 66 -13.45 -1.61 -26.17
C ILE A 66 -14.17 -0.43 -26.84
N LEU A 67 -13.68 0.80 -26.61
CA LEU A 67 -14.27 2.01 -27.20
C LEU A 67 -14.10 2.04 -28.72
N ASP A 68 -12.92 1.67 -29.22
CA ASP A 68 -12.60 1.65 -30.65
C ASP A 68 -13.45 0.59 -31.38
N CYS A 69 -13.64 -0.58 -30.75
CA CYS A 69 -14.38 -1.71 -31.32
C CYS A 69 -15.87 -1.77 -30.92
N LYS A 70 -16.42 -0.71 -30.30
CA LYS A 70 -17.76 -0.76 -29.68
C LYS A 70 -18.88 -1.22 -30.61
N LYS A 71 -18.83 -0.86 -31.89
CA LYS A 71 -19.92 -1.24 -32.82
C LYS A 71 -19.90 -2.75 -33.10
N ASP A 72 -18.72 -3.34 -33.16
CA ASP A 72 -18.54 -4.76 -33.46
C ASP A 72 -18.82 -5.62 -32.23
N ILE A 73 -18.40 -5.15 -31.05
CA ILE A 73 -18.74 -5.78 -29.76
C ILE A 73 -20.25 -5.86 -29.57
N TRP A 74 -21.01 -4.77 -29.82
CA TRP A 74 -22.46 -4.75 -29.62
C TRP A 74 -23.22 -5.61 -30.64
N ARG A 75 -22.57 -6.02 -31.74
CA ARG A 75 -23.14 -6.89 -32.76
C ARG A 75 -22.81 -8.36 -32.54
N ASN A 76 -21.89 -8.67 -31.64
CA ASN A 76 -21.47 -10.03 -31.32
C ASN A 76 -21.76 -10.32 -29.82
N PRO A 77 -22.80 -11.12 -29.52
CA PRO A 77 -23.17 -11.46 -28.16
C PRO A 77 -22.03 -12.05 -27.32
N GLU A 78 -21.15 -12.86 -27.91
CA GLU A 78 -20.03 -13.47 -27.18
C GLU A 78 -18.98 -12.42 -26.77
N LEU A 79 -18.71 -11.45 -27.63
CA LEU A 79 -17.82 -10.34 -27.30
C LEU A 79 -18.45 -9.39 -26.27
N PHE A 80 -19.77 -9.21 -26.35
CA PHE A 80 -20.51 -8.43 -25.37
C PHE A 80 -20.43 -9.05 -23.97
N ASP A 81 -20.73 -10.35 -23.86
CA ASP A 81 -20.65 -11.10 -22.59
C ASP A 81 -19.23 -11.08 -22.01
N LEU A 82 -18.19 -11.17 -22.86
CA LEU A 82 -16.80 -11.06 -22.44
C LEU A 82 -16.48 -9.69 -21.85
N VAL A 83 -16.97 -8.62 -22.47
CA VAL A 83 -16.77 -7.25 -21.99
C VAL A 83 -17.53 -7.02 -20.68
N GLU A 84 -18.74 -7.57 -20.52
CA GLU A 84 -19.46 -7.53 -19.25
C GLU A 84 -18.68 -8.24 -18.13
N ALA A 85 -18.21 -9.46 -18.38
CA ALA A 85 -17.42 -10.22 -17.40
C ALA A 85 -16.12 -9.48 -17.02
N TYR A 86 -15.47 -8.82 -17.98
CA TYR A 86 -14.30 -7.99 -17.73
C TYR A 86 -14.62 -6.79 -16.82
N PHE A 87 -15.73 -6.08 -17.06
CA PHE A 87 -16.13 -4.95 -16.22
C PHE A 87 -16.53 -5.39 -14.82
N GLU A 88 -17.22 -6.52 -14.66
CA GLU A 88 -17.55 -7.08 -13.35
C GLU A 88 -16.29 -7.40 -12.54
N ASN A 89 -15.29 -8.04 -13.15
CA ASN A 89 -14.01 -8.29 -12.50
C ASN A 89 -13.26 -6.99 -12.16
N SER A 90 -13.35 -5.99 -13.04
CA SER A 90 -12.76 -4.67 -12.80
C SER A 90 -13.40 -3.97 -11.61
N LEU A 91 -14.71 -4.11 -11.42
CA LEU A 91 -15.44 -3.57 -10.27
C LEU A 91 -14.99 -4.24 -8.97
N HIS A 92 -14.92 -5.57 -8.93
CA HIS A 92 -14.38 -6.28 -7.77
C HIS A 92 -12.95 -5.86 -7.43
N THR A 93 -12.14 -5.60 -8.45
CA THR A 93 -10.77 -5.15 -8.21
C THR A 93 -10.71 -3.71 -7.69
N LEU A 94 -11.62 -2.84 -8.15
CA LEU A 94 -11.77 -1.49 -7.61
C LEU A 94 -12.19 -1.52 -6.13
N ASP A 95 -13.12 -2.40 -5.75
CA ASP A 95 -13.52 -2.58 -4.36
C ASP A 95 -12.34 -3.01 -3.48
N PHE A 96 -11.52 -3.95 -3.98
CA PHE A 96 -10.29 -4.35 -3.31
C PHE A 96 -9.32 -3.18 -3.15
N CYS A 97 -9.05 -2.41 -4.20
CA CYS A 97 -8.16 -1.25 -4.14
C CYS A 97 -8.67 -0.18 -3.18
N THR A 98 -9.98 0.04 -3.11
CA THR A 98 -10.62 0.97 -2.17
C THR A 98 -10.44 0.51 -0.72
N ALA A 99 -10.66 -0.77 -0.45
CA ALA A 99 -10.42 -1.35 0.87
C ALA A 99 -8.93 -1.25 1.27
N LEU A 100 -8.04 -1.50 0.32
CA LEU A 100 -6.60 -1.38 0.51
C LEU A 100 -6.20 0.07 0.85
N GLU A 101 -6.67 1.06 0.09
CA GLU A 101 -6.40 2.48 0.35
C GLU A 101 -6.79 2.87 1.78
N LYS A 102 -8.00 2.48 2.21
CA LYS A 102 -8.48 2.74 3.57
C LYS A 102 -7.57 2.12 4.64
N CYS A 103 -7.13 0.88 4.43
CA CYS A 103 -6.19 0.22 5.35
C CYS A 103 -4.84 0.96 5.41
N LEU A 104 -4.32 1.42 4.28
CA LEU A 104 -3.07 2.18 4.23
C LEU A 104 -3.18 3.53 4.94
N MET A 105 -4.28 4.25 4.74
CA MET A 105 -4.55 5.51 5.46
C MET A 105 -4.60 5.28 6.96
N ASN A 106 -5.34 4.26 7.41
CA ASN A 106 -5.43 3.93 8.84
C ASN A 106 -4.07 3.55 9.43
N ALA A 107 -3.26 2.77 8.71
CA ALA A 107 -1.93 2.39 9.15
C ALA A 107 -1.00 3.60 9.29
N ARG A 108 -1.03 4.52 8.32
CA ARG A 108 -0.29 5.78 8.36
C ARG A 108 -0.72 6.63 9.56
N ASP A 109 -2.02 6.82 9.76
CA ASP A 109 -2.53 7.66 10.84
C ASP A 109 -2.17 7.07 12.22
N SER A 110 -2.28 5.75 12.37
CA SER A 110 -1.84 5.03 13.58
C SER A 110 -0.34 5.21 13.82
N GLN A 111 0.48 5.12 12.78
CA GLN A 111 1.92 5.31 12.88
C GLN A 111 2.28 6.73 13.33
N LEU A 112 1.58 7.75 12.83
CA LEU A 112 1.77 9.15 13.22
C LEU A 112 1.44 9.36 14.71
N ILE A 113 0.35 8.76 15.20
CA ILE A 113 -0.02 8.82 16.62
C ILE A 113 1.07 8.21 17.49
N VAL A 114 1.59 7.03 17.12
CA VAL A 114 2.68 6.38 17.86
C VAL A 114 3.93 7.25 17.88
N HIS A 115 4.33 7.83 16.74
CA HIS A 115 5.50 8.72 16.68
C HIS A 115 5.31 9.97 17.54
N LEU A 116 4.11 10.55 17.55
CA LEU A 116 3.80 11.70 18.40
C LEU A 116 3.91 11.34 19.89
N ALA A 117 3.34 10.20 20.30
CA ALA A 117 3.40 9.73 21.68
C ALA A 117 4.84 9.46 22.15
N LEU A 118 5.66 8.82 21.30
CA LEU A 118 7.07 8.58 21.59
C LEU A 118 7.83 9.89 21.79
N LYS A 119 7.60 10.88 20.91
CA LYS A 119 8.23 12.20 21.02
C LYS A 119 7.83 12.93 22.30
N SER A 120 6.54 12.91 22.66
CA SER A 120 6.07 13.53 23.90
C SER A 120 6.68 12.88 25.14
N PHE A 121 6.85 11.56 25.13
CA PHE A 121 7.51 10.85 26.22
C PHE A 121 8.99 11.23 26.37
N GLU A 122 9.73 11.32 25.26
CA GLU A 122 11.13 11.79 25.25
C GLU A 122 11.26 13.24 25.77
N GLU A 123 10.31 14.12 25.43
CA GLU A 123 10.26 15.50 25.92
C GLU A 123 9.93 15.57 27.43
N GLU A 124 9.08 14.69 27.95
CA GLU A 124 8.77 14.60 29.39
C GLU A 124 9.97 14.12 30.22
N ASP A 125 10.71 13.12 29.76
CA ASP A 125 11.92 12.60 30.42
C ASP A 125 13.05 13.64 30.47
N ALA A 126 13.15 14.52 29.46
CA ALA A 126 14.17 15.56 29.39
C ALA A 126 13.90 16.77 30.32
N VAL A 127 12.71 16.88 30.91
CA VAL A 127 12.28 18.05 31.72
C VAL A 127 12.33 17.76 33.23
N LEU A 128 12.62 16.52 33.66
CA LEU A 128 12.79 16.20 35.08
C LEU A 128 14.07 16.86 35.64
N PRO A 129 13.97 17.80 36.61
CA PRO A 129 15.14 18.34 37.27
C PRO A 129 15.72 17.28 38.21
N SER A 130 17.03 17.05 38.12
CA SER A 130 17.80 16.30 39.13
C SER A 130 17.62 16.97 40.49
N ALA A 131 16.86 16.34 41.37
CA ALA A 131 16.64 16.79 42.74
C ALA A 131 17.82 16.37 43.64
N GLU A 132 18.92 17.10 43.57
CA GLU A 132 20.04 17.15 44.54
C GLU A 132 20.58 18.59 44.43
N ASP A 133 20.75 19.44 45.44
CA ASP A 133 20.93 19.37 46.89
C ASP A 133 20.46 20.71 47.47
N ASP A 134 19.90 20.74 48.69
CA ASP A 134 20.15 21.79 49.70
C ASP A 134 19.25 21.58 50.94
N ASP A 135 19.60 20.62 51.80
CA ASP A 135 19.20 20.67 53.22
C ASP A 135 20.41 21.13 54.05
N LYS A 136 20.50 22.45 54.25
CA LYS A 136 21.35 23.04 55.29
C LYS A 136 20.47 23.57 56.41
N SER A 137 19.96 22.65 57.22
CA SER A 137 19.29 22.98 58.48
C SER A 137 20.28 23.65 59.45
N THR A 138 20.15 24.97 59.61
CA THR A 138 20.74 25.74 60.71
C THR A 138 19.81 25.69 61.92
N GLU A 139 20.09 24.84 62.90
CA GLU A 139 19.35 24.85 64.17
C GLU A 139 20.13 25.61 65.25
N THR A 140 19.53 26.71 65.70
CA THR A 140 20.09 27.61 66.72
C THR A 140 19.36 27.40 68.04
N LYS A 141 20.09 26.95 69.07
CA LYS A 141 19.99 27.35 70.49
C LYS A 141 18.76 26.93 71.33
N GLY A 142 19.03 26.08 72.32
CA GLY A 142 18.65 26.40 73.72
C GLY A 142 18.06 25.27 74.57
N ARG A 143 18.84 24.79 75.55
CA ARG A 143 18.46 24.76 76.99
C ARG A 143 19.59 24.21 77.85
N LEU A 144 20.23 25.11 78.58
CA LEU A 144 20.97 24.82 79.81
C LEU A 144 19.96 24.85 80.96
N SER A 145 19.74 23.71 81.64
CA SER A 145 19.28 23.68 83.03
C SER A 145 19.41 22.25 83.58
N THR A 146 20.51 21.96 84.27
CA THR A 146 20.56 20.87 85.24
C THR A 146 20.60 21.50 86.62
N ARG A 147 19.48 21.36 87.33
CA ARG A 147 19.39 21.44 88.79
C ARG A 147 19.83 20.09 89.35
N GLU A 148 20.70 20.09 90.34
CA GLU A 148 20.74 19.03 91.36
C GLU A 148 20.95 19.66 92.75
N PRO A 149 20.44 19.01 93.81
CA PRO A 149 20.26 19.57 95.15
C PRO A 149 21.53 19.67 96.00
#